data_AF-A0A5N8VJ64-F1
#
_entry.id   AF-A0A5N8VJ64-F1
#
_cell.length_a   1.000
_cell.length_b   1.000
_cell.length_c   1.000
_cell.angle_alpha   90.00
_cell.angle_beta   90.00
_cell.angle_gamma   90.00
#
_symmetry.space_group_name_H-M   'P 1'
#
loop_
_entity.id
_entity.type
_entity.pdbx_description
1 polymer ?
#
loop_
_entity_poly.entity_id
_entity_poly.type
_entity_poly.pdbx_seq_one_letter_code
_entity_poly.pdbx_strand_id
1 'polypeptide(L)'
;MRQGTGHGRRGAPRGGRPPGVRPTERATAPPRGPRSPARGAHRFTAYAAAVHGAAVCGTALLLAAGAAPASAAPSASDERDVQLVYCLADAHRDDLVAAAVALGLLVPGSTAGQDSVQPVRPAGSVGPSGAAGSVGPSASAGAVGSGGRMTLRQWAGRRTDDFTRACAALMAAAADSGGPAAQGSGAEDGWFETFLKGLPALAAGALLTLGGQFSERVSSERRLSRQRLRTDEAAFRGAARTYLTAYESDPEADHAVVLSTREALAGTLFRIPGPAARRRAAALAVERLPLAGPLPASREGVVLGSEGRAREAREAGEAVDLVLRTVSDLDRGVAHWALRTVVEWRAGRTAPGAAV
;
A
#
# COMPACT_ATOMS: atom_id res chain seq x y z
N MET A 1 -35.21 -13.54 63.82
CA MET A 1 -35.01 -12.14 64.28
C MET A 1 -34.50 -11.29 63.12
N ARG A 2 -34.78 -9.96 63.11
CA ARG A 2 -34.22 -8.90 62.22
C ARG A 2 -33.90 -9.30 60.76
N GLN A 3 -34.71 -9.00 59.73
CA GLN A 3 -35.11 -7.67 59.20
C GLN A 3 -33.94 -6.71 58.94
N GLY A 4 -33.89 -6.15 57.72
CA GLY A 4 -32.84 -5.24 57.25
C GLY A 4 -33.07 -4.69 55.83
N THR A 5 -34.28 -4.24 55.51
CA THR A 5 -34.65 -3.71 54.18
C THR A 5 -34.18 -2.25 53.98
N GLY A 6 -33.31 -2.00 52.99
CA GLY A 6 -32.85 -0.65 52.62
C GLY A 6 -33.50 -0.11 51.34
N HIS A 7 -34.59 0.66 51.44
CA HIS A 7 -35.15 1.38 50.30
C HIS A 7 -34.52 2.77 50.12
N GLY A 8 -34.01 3.06 48.92
CA GLY A 8 -33.35 4.33 48.57
C GLY A 8 -34.04 5.13 47.46
N ARG A 9 -35.36 5.35 47.53
CA ARG A 9 -36.06 6.19 46.55
C ARG A 9 -35.76 7.69 46.76
N ARG A 10 -34.99 8.28 45.85
CA ARG A 10 -35.03 9.72 45.50
C ARG A 10 -35.06 9.82 43.97
N GLY A 11 -35.80 10.72 43.32
CA GLY A 11 -36.59 11.83 43.85
C GLY A 11 -36.19 13.14 43.18
N ALA A 12 -36.35 13.23 41.86
CA ALA A 12 -36.03 14.41 41.05
C ALA A 12 -37.32 15.06 40.49
N PRO A 13 -37.41 16.40 40.44
CA PRO A 13 -38.69 17.10 40.24
C PRO A 13 -39.13 17.22 38.77
N ARG A 14 -40.45 17.26 38.57
CA ARG A 14 -41.08 17.88 37.40
C ARG A 14 -41.26 19.38 37.66
N GLY A 15 -40.86 20.24 36.72
CA GLY A 15 -41.17 21.68 36.76
C GLY A 15 -40.46 22.47 35.65
N GLY A 16 -41.05 23.57 35.19
CA GLY A 16 -40.39 24.51 34.25
C GLY A 16 -40.81 24.45 32.78
N ARG A 17 -42.12 24.52 32.47
CA ARG A 17 -42.60 24.80 31.10
C ARG A 17 -42.91 26.31 30.98
N PRO A 18 -42.11 27.12 30.25
CA PRO A 18 -42.35 28.55 30.14
C PRO A 18 -43.59 28.86 29.26
N PRO A 19 -44.34 29.93 29.55
CA PRO A 19 -45.53 30.31 28.79
C PRO A 19 -45.22 31.20 27.58
N GLY A 20 -46.13 31.12 26.60
CA GLY A 20 -46.15 31.77 25.28
C GLY A 20 -45.49 33.14 25.08
N VAL A 21 -44.74 33.22 23.98
CA VAL A 21 -44.68 34.40 23.10
C VAL A 21 -45.57 34.11 21.88
N ARG A 22 -46.33 35.11 21.39
CA ARG A 22 -47.30 34.97 20.29
C ARG A 22 -46.72 35.35 18.91
N PRO A 23 -47.37 34.97 17.80
CA PRO A 23 -46.70 34.89 16.50
C PRO A 23 -46.88 36.11 15.60
N THR A 24 -45.82 36.47 14.88
CA THR A 24 -45.86 37.20 13.61
C THR A 24 -44.70 36.74 12.72
N GLU A 25 -44.97 35.97 11.67
CA GLU A 25 -44.78 36.49 10.30
C GLU A 25 -45.41 35.58 9.23
N ARG A 26 -45.85 36.21 8.15
CA ARG A 26 -46.67 35.62 7.07
C ARG A 26 -45.77 35.26 5.89
N ALA A 27 -45.24 34.04 5.85
CA ALA A 27 -44.55 33.52 4.67
C ALA A 27 -45.57 33.12 3.58
N THR A 28 -45.51 33.77 2.42
CA THR A 28 -46.49 33.61 1.33
C THR A 28 -46.27 32.30 0.56
N ALA A 29 -47.31 31.48 0.44
CA ALA A 29 -47.28 30.29 -0.42
C ALA A 29 -47.46 30.66 -1.91
N PRO A 30 -46.68 30.09 -2.85
CA PRO A 30 -46.90 30.29 -4.28
C PRO A 30 -48.20 29.62 -4.76
N PRO A 31 -48.88 30.16 -5.78
CA PRO A 31 -50.20 29.70 -6.19
C PRO A 31 -50.19 28.34 -6.91
N ARG A 32 -51.26 27.56 -6.71
CA ARG A 32 -51.53 26.32 -7.46
C ARG A 32 -52.08 26.66 -8.85
N GLY A 33 -51.39 26.22 -9.90
CA GLY A 33 -51.92 26.24 -11.27
C GLY A 33 -53.09 25.26 -11.48
N PRO A 34 -53.94 25.47 -12.51
CA PRO A 34 -55.16 24.69 -12.74
C PRO A 34 -54.92 23.29 -13.35
N ARG A 35 -56.00 22.50 -13.41
CA ARG A 35 -56.00 21.08 -13.84
C ARG A 35 -56.44 20.90 -15.31
N SER A 36 -55.94 19.81 -15.92
CA SER A 36 -56.60 19.03 -16.99
C SER A 36 -56.69 19.67 -18.40
N PRO A 37 -56.96 18.91 -19.50
CA PRO A 37 -57.37 17.49 -19.56
C PRO A 37 -56.59 16.54 -20.51
N ALA A 38 -56.61 15.25 -20.14
CA ALA A 38 -56.69 14.00 -20.93
C ALA A 38 -56.17 13.89 -22.39
N ARG A 39 -55.39 12.82 -22.67
CA ARG A 39 -55.69 11.70 -23.63
C ARG A 39 -54.52 10.68 -23.70
N GLY A 40 -54.81 9.44 -24.11
CA GLY A 40 -53.83 8.33 -24.30
C GLY A 40 -53.47 7.62 -22.99
N ALA A 41 -53.93 6.41 -22.62
CA ALA A 41 -54.37 5.19 -23.33
C ALA A 41 -53.22 4.22 -23.72
N HIS A 42 -53.54 2.91 -23.66
CA HIS A 42 -52.64 1.73 -23.72
C HIS A 42 -51.87 1.48 -22.40
N ARG A 43 -52.10 0.40 -21.64
CA ARG A 43 -52.04 -1.07 -21.91
C ARG A 43 -50.57 -1.56 -22.02
N PHE A 44 -50.12 -2.64 -21.37
CA PHE A 44 -50.85 -3.72 -20.66
C PHE A 44 -50.01 -4.40 -19.54
N THR A 45 -50.68 -5.33 -18.84
CA THR A 45 -50.28 -6.32 -17.81
C THR A 45 -48.84 -6.86 -17.75
N ALA A 46 -48.44 -7.32 -16.55
CA ALA A 46 -47.19 -8.02 -16.26
C ALA A 46 -47.16 -9.52 -16.66
N TYR A 47 -45.95 -10.03 -16.88
CA TYR A 47 -45.46 -11.41 -16.71
C TYR A 47 -44.04 -11.28 -16.11
N ALA A 48 -43.51 -12.08 -15.18
CA ALA A 48 -43.69 -13.48 -14.76
C ALA A 48 -42.85 -14.52 -15.55
N ALA A 49 -41.76 -14.96 -14.89
CA ALA A 49 -40.99 -16.21 -15.03
C ALA A 49 -40.26 -16.57 -16.37
N ALA A 50 -38.99 -17.00 -16.21
CA ALA A 50 -38.14 -17.66 -17.23
C ALA A 50 -37.82 -16.78 -18.47
N VAL A 51 -36.94 -17.11 -19.45
CA VAL A 51 -36.39 -18.38 -19.97
C VAL A 51 -34.89 -18.22 -20.35
N HIS A 52 -34.22 -19.35 -20.65
CA HIS A 52 -32.91 -19.57 -21.29
C HIS A 52 -32.53 -18.48 -22.34
N GLY A 53 -31.27 -18.18 -22.69
CA GLY A 53 -30.08 -19.03 -22.85
C GLY A 53 -29.61 -19.02 -24.34
N ALA A 54 -28.32 -19.25 -24.58
CA ALA A 54 -27.66 -19.46 -25.89
C ALA A 54 -27.44 -18.27 -26.89
N ALA A 55 -26.15 -17.98 -27.10
CA ALA A 55 -25.41 -17.79 -28.38
C ALA A 55 -25.99 -17.00 -29.59
N VAL A 56 -25.24 -15.95 -29.99
CA VAL A 56 -24.74 -15.64 -31.35
C VAL A 56 -23.38 -14.93 -31.16
N CYS A 57 -22.22 -15.50 -31.50
CA CYS A 57 -21.58 -15.70 -32.83
C CYS A 57 -21.18 -14.43 -33.61
N GLY A 58 -19.88 -14.29 -33.91
CA GLY A 58 -19.40 -13.64 -35.13
C GLY A 58 -18.97 -12.17 -35.07
N THR A 59 -17.70 -11.92 -34.70
CA THR A 59 -16.85 -11.00 -35.50
C THR A 59 -15.37 -11.27 -35.19
N ALA A 60 -14.68 -11.90 -36.14
CA ALA A 60 -13.24 -12.08 -36.10
C ALA A 60 -12.68 -12.11 -37.53
N LEU A 61 -12.08 -11.02 -37.99
CA LEU A 61 -10.94 -11.00 -38.91
C LEU A 61 -10.40 -9.57 -39.09
N LEU A 62 -9.10 -9.49 -39.40
CA LEU A 62 -8.36 -8.32 -39.93
C LEU A 62 -8.20 -7.11 -38.97
N LEU A 63 -7.06 -6.41 -38.93
CA LEU A 63 -5.82 -6.56 -39.72
C LEU A 63 -4.63 -6.99 -38.84
N ALA A 64 -3.70 -7.73 -39.45
CA ALA A 64 -2.36 -7.91 -38.92
C ALA A 64 -1.39 -6.93 -39.62
N ALA A 65 -0.68 -6.12 -38.83
CA ALA A 65 0.46 -5.32 -39.30
C ALA A 65 1.39 -5.02 -38.11
N GLY A 66 2.70 -5.13 -38.30
CA GLY A 66 3.68 -4.69 -37.28
C GLY A 66 3.90 -5.64 -36.10
N ALA A 67 3.99 -6.95 -36.34
CA ALA A 67 4.66 -7.86 -35.39
C ALA A 67 6.17 -7.58 -35.38
N ALA A 68 6.58 -6.51 -34.70
CA ALA A 68 7.98 -6.33 -34.31
C ALA A 68 8.44 -7.56 -33.49
N PRO A 69 9.73 -7.93 -33.52
CA PRO A 69 10.22 -9.00 -32.66
C PRO A 69 9.89 -8.64 -31.22
N ALA A 70 9.12 -9.50 -30.55
CA ALA A 70 8.93 -9.41 -29.12
C ALA A 70 10.27 -9.76 -28.47
N SER A 71 11.13 -8.75 -28.28
CA SER A 71 12.38 -8.86 -27.54
C SER A 71 12.08 -9.58 -26.24
N ALA A 72 12.60 -10.80 -26.11
CA ALA A 72 12.36 -11.61 -24.92
C ALA A 72 12.77 -10.75 -23.72
N ALA A 73 11.83 -10.51 -22.81
CA ALA A 73 12.08 -9.66 -21.67
C ALA A 73 13.31 -10.23 -20.93
N PRO A 74 14.35 -9.42 -20.64
CA PRO A 74 15.52 -9.90 -19.93
C PRO A 74 15.05 -10.62 -18.67
N SER A 75 15.56 -11.82 -18.48
CA SER A 75 15.20 -12.65 -17.35
C SER A 75 15.58 -11.92 -16.05
N ALA A 76 15.02 -12.37 -14.93
CA ALA A 76 15.42 -11.85 -13.62
C ALA A 76 16.89 -12.16 -13.26
N SER A 77 17.62 -12.94 -14.09
CA SER A 77 19.09 -13.03 -14.03
C SER A 77 19.74 -11.82 -14.70
N ASP A 78 19.41 -11.52 -15.95
CA ASP A 78 20.17 -10.55 -16.77
C ASP A 78 20.22 -9.15 -16.14
N GLU A 79 19.13 -8.68 -15.54
CA GLU A 79 19.07 -7.41 -14.80
C GLU A 79 19.92 -7.44 -13.51
N ARG A 80 19.94 -8.58 -12.81
CA ARG A 80 20.72 -8.82 -11.58
C ARG A 80 22.21 -8.95 -11.89
N ASP A 81 22.55 -9.55 -13.03
CA ASP A 81 23.91 -9.70 -13.53
C ASP A 81 24.48 -8.33 -13.96
N VAL A 82 23.69 -7.48 -14.63
CA VAL A 82 24.08 -6.08 -14.91
C VAL A 82 24.31 -5.27 -13.62
N GLN A 83 23.41 -5.36 -12.63
CA GLN A 83 23.60 -4.70 -11.34
C GLN A 83 24.86 -5.21 -10.60
N LEU A 84 25.12 -6.51 -10.65
CA LEU A 84 26.28 -7.14 -10.02
C LEU A 84 27.59 -6.75 -10.72
N VAL A 85 27.61 -6.64 -12.05
CA VAL A 85 28.76 -6.12 -12.80
C VAL A 85 29.01 -4.65 -12.47
N TYR A 86 27.98 -3.81 -12.44
CA TYR A 86 28.12 -2.39 -12.10
C TYR A 86 28.65 -2.19 -10.68
N CYS A 87 28.00 -2.77 -9.67
CA CYS A 87 28.38 -2.58 -8.26
C CYS A 87 29.68 -3.31 -7.85
N LEU A 88 30.24 -4.20 -8.68
CA LEU A 88 31.57 -4.80 -8.45
C LEU A 88 32.69 -4.19 -9.32
N ALA A 89 32.37 -3.25 -10.21
CA ALA A 89 33.38 -2.51 -10.97
C ALA A 89 34.29 -1.72 -10.03
N ASP A 90 35.60 -1.68 -10.33
CA ASP A 90 36.62 -1.16 -9.41
C ASP A 90 36.33 0.29 -8.97
N ALA A 91 35.86 1.13 -9.90
CA ALA A 91 35.46 2.51 -9.68
C ALA A 91 34.26 2.72 -8.73
N HIS A 92 33.59 1.65 -8.28
CA HIS A 92 32.40 1.69 -7.44
C HIS A 92 32.52 0.87 -6.16
N ARG A 93 33.64 0.15 -5.93
CA ARG A 93 33.78 -0.75 -4.78
C ARG A 93 33.86 -0.02 -3.44
N ASP A 94 34.62 1.08 -3.36
CA ASP A 94 34.73 1.84 -2.10
C ASP A 94 33.40 2.54 -1.75
N ASP A 95 32.69 3.11 -2.73
CA ASP A 95 31.36 3.69 -2.50
C ASP A 95 30.31 2.62 -2.11
N LEU A 96 30.37 1.42 -2.70
CA LEU A 96 29.54 0.29 -2.28
C LEU A 96 29.82 -0.11 -0.84
N VAL A 97 31.09 -0.17 -0.44
CA VAL A 97 31.50 -0.48 0.94
C VAL A 97 31.05 0.63 1.90
N ALA A 98 31.20 1.89 1.53
CA ALA A 98 30.74 3.04 2.30
C ALA A 98 29.21 3.01 2.50
N ALA A 99 28.43 2.76 1.43
CA ALA A 99 26.99 2.59 1.49
C ALA A 99 26.59 1.40 2.37
N ALA A 100 27.29 0.27 2.27
CA ALA A 100 27.02 -0.92 3.09
C ALA A 100 27.38 -0.73 4.57
N VAL A 101 28.43 0.05 4.90
CA VAL A 101 28.74 0.45 6.29
C VAL A 101 27.69 1.44 6.81
N ALA A 102 27.27 2.43 6.01
CA ALA A 102 26.24 3.40 6.39
C ALA A 102 24.86 2.76 6.65
N LEU A 103 24.54 1.66 5.94
CA LEU A 103 23.36 0.83 6.19
C LEU A 103 23.51 -0.16 7.35
N GLY A 104 24.67 -0.24 8.00
CA GLY A 104 24.95 -1.21 9.08
C GLY A 104 25.04 -2.66 8.61
N LEU A 105 25.33 -2.89 7.33
CA LEU A 105 25.47 -4.23 6.73
C LEU A 105 26.92 -4.75 6.82
N LEU A 106 27.90 -3.84 6.80
CA LEU A 106 29.32 -4.12 7.02
C LEU A 106 29.84 -3.42 8.29
N VAL A 107 30.85 -4.01 8.93
CA VAL A 107 31.53 -3.44 10.09
C VAL A 107 32.34 -2.20 9.67
N PRO A 108 32.29 -1.08 10.41
CA PRO A 108 33.12 0.10 10.16
C PRO A 108 34.61 -0.24 10.07
N GLY A 109 35.31 0.33 9.09
CA GLY A 109 36.70 -0.03 8.78
C GLY A 109 36.84 -1.18 7.76
N SER A 110 35.74 -1.72 7.23
CA SER A 110 35.78 -2.48 5.96
C SER A 110 36.26 -1.57 4.82
N THR A 111 37.08 -2.06 3.90
CA THR A 111 37.64 -1.31 2.75
C THR A 111 37.61 -2.16 1.47
N ALA A 112 37.54 -1.54 0.29
CA ALA A 112 37.57 -2.30 -0.96
C ALA A 112 38.97 -2.81 -1.32
N GLY A 113 40.02 -2.03 -1.03
CA GLY A 113 41.40 -2.27 -1.46
C GLY A 113 42.09 -3.56 -0.97
N GLN A 114 41.43 -4.39 -0.17
CA GLN A 114 41.90 -5.74 0.19
C GLN A 114 40.94 -6.86 -0.26
N ASP A 115 39.90 -6.54 -1.03
CA ASP A 115 38.77 -7.43 -1.35
C ASP A 115 38.30 -8.21 -0.11
N SER A 116 38.08 -7.48 0.99
CA SER A 116 37.92 -8.04 2.33
C SER A 116 36.91 -7.23 3.14
N VAL A 117 35.63 -7.61 3.04
CA VAL A 117 34.54 -7.04 3.83
C VAL A 117 34.17 -7.94 4.99
N GLN A 118 33.73 -7.35 6.11
CA GLN A 118 33.22 -8.09 7.26
C GLN A 118 31.74 -7.76 7.49
N PRO A 119 30.80 -8.67 7.16
CA PRO A 119 29.38 -8.43 7.39
C PRO A 119 29.02 -8.34 8.87
N VAL A 120 28.10 -7.44 9.21
CA VAL A 120 27.55 -7.32 10.57
C VAL A 120 26.78 -8.60 10.91
N ARG A 121 27.07 -9.17 12.08
CA ARG A 121 26.34 -10.34 12.59
C ARG A 121 24.94 -9.89 13.06
N PRO A 122 23.83 -10.46 12.54
CA PRO A 122 22.49 -10.04 12.96
C PRO A 122 22.29 -10.32 14.45
N ALA A 123 21.84 -9.31 15.20
CA ALA A 123 21.83 -9.32 16.67
C ALA A 123 20.92 -10.40 17.30
N GLY A 124 19.99 -10.98 16.54
CA GLY A 124 19.18 -12.14 16.96
C GLY A 124 19.85 -13.50 16.79
N SER A 125 21.07 -13.59 16.23
CA SER A 125 21.77 -14.86 15.97
C SER A 125 22.49 -15.43 17.21
N VAL A 126 21.71 -15.58 18.29
CA VAL A 126 22.05 -16.39 19.46
C VAL A 126 22.31 -17.81 18.96
N GLY A 127 23.58 -18.17 18.82
CA GLY A 127 23.95 -19.56 18.60
C GLY A 127 23.51 -20.40 19.79
N PRO A 128 23.18 -21.69 19.61
CA PRO A 128 22.84 -22.56 20.74
C PRO A 128 24.01 -22.53 21.72
N SER A 129 23.77 -21.98 22.90
CA SER A 129 24.78 -21.90 23.96
C SER A 129 25.01 -23.31 24.49
N GLY A 130 26.02 -23.99 23.94
CA GLY A 130 26.31 -25.38 24.22
C GLY A 130 26.64 -25.55 25.70
N ALA A 131 25.70 -26.12 26.46
CA ALA A 131 25.95 -26.54 27.83
C ALA A 131 27.12 -27.54 27.84
N ALA A 132 28.02 -27.40 28.83
CA ALA A 132 29.26 -28.17 28.88
C ALA A 132 28.98 -29.68 28.93
N GLY A 133 29.51 -30.42 27.95
CA GLY A 133 29.32 -31.87 27.83
C GLY A 133 30.39 -32.51 26.96
N SER A 134 31.03 -33.55 27.50
CA SER A 134 32.05 -34.43 26.88
C SER A 134 33.33 -33.78 26.32
N VAL A 135 34.47 -34.15 26.91
CA VAL A 135 35.80 -33.95 26.33
C VAL A 135 36.08 -35.08 25.34
N GLY A 136 36.50 -34.74 24.11
CA GLY A 136 36.85 -35.73 23.08
C GLY A 136 38.00 -35.22 22.17
N PRO A 137 39.22 -35.76 22.28
CA PRO A 137 40.36 -35.33 21.48
C PRO A 137 40.37 -35.99 20.09
N SER A 138 39.61 -35.43 19.14
CA SER A 138 39.68 -35.79 17.71
C SER A 138 39.97 -34.56 16.86
N ALA A 139 41.11 -34.57 16.16
CA ALA A 139 41.58 -33.45 15.36
C ALA A 139 40.92 -33.43 13.96
N SER A 140 39.89 -32.60 13.79
CA SER A 140 39.35 -32.22 12.48
C SER A 140 39.08 -30.72 12.44
N ALA A 141 40.12 -29.92 12.21
CA ALA A 141 40.01 -28.47 12.14
C ALA A 141 39.27 -28.04 10.85
N GLY A 142 38.03 -27.54 10.98
CA GLY A 142 37.26 -27.07 9.83
C GLY A 142 35.95 -26.36 10.20
N ALA A 143 35.83 -25.10 9.79
CA ALA A 143 34.56 -24.38 9.57
C ALA A 143 33.55 -24.22 10.75
N VAL A 144 34.00 -23.77 11.93
CA VAL A 144 33.07 -23.28 12.99
C VAL A 144 32.83 -21.77 12.89
N GLY A 145 31.79 -21.40 12.11
CA GLY A 145 30.78 -20.40 12.49
C GLY A 145 31.14 -18.93 12.79
N SER A 146 32.39 -18.49 12.66
CA SER A 146 32.77 -17.08 12.85
C SER A 146 32.45 -16.22 11.61
N GLY A 147 32.10 -14.95 11.84
CA GLY A 147 31.84 -13.96 10.79
C GLY A 147 33.14 -13.47 10.14
N GLY A 148 33.82 -14.37 9.44
CA GLY A 148 35.10 -14.11 8.81
C GLY A 148 35.03 -13.08 7.68
N ARG A 149 36.16 -12.41 7.45
CA ARG A 149 36.37 -11.56 6.28
C ARG A 149 36.13 -12.37 5.00
N MET A 150 35.38 -11.80 4.06
CA MET A 150 35.03 -12.42 2.78
C MET A 150 35.15 -11.38 1.66
N THR A 151 35.35 -11.82 0.42
CA THR A 151 35.46 -10.87 -0.70
C THR A 151 34.13 -10.24 -1.07
N LEU A 152 34.14 -9.06 -1.69
CA LEU A 152 32.90 -8.41 -2.17
C LEU A 152 32.07 -9.34 -3.07
N ARG A 153 32.74 -10.14 -3.91
CA ARG A 153 32.12 -11.17 -4.77
C ARG A 153 31.53 -12.34 -3.97
N GLN A 154 32.21 -12.78 -2.90
CA GLN A 154 31.69 -13.79 -1.98
C GLN A 154 30.52 -13.26 -1.14
N TRP A 155 30.53 -11.98 -0.76
CA TRP A 155 29.44 -11.31 -0.07
C TRP A 155 28.21 -11.18 -0.98
N ALA A 156 28.38 -10.72 -2.22
CA ALA A 156 27.32 -10.70 -3.23
C ALA A 156 26.66 -12.07 -3.43
N GLY A 157 27.45 -13.14 -3.51
CA GLY A 157 26.94 -14.51 -3.66
C GLY A 157 26.31 -15.12 -2.40
N ARG A 158 26.83 -14.82 -1.20
CA ARG A 158 26.35 -15.42 0.07
C ARG A 158 25.33 -14.59 0.83
N ARG A 159 25.17 -13.31 0.48
CA ARG A 159 24.34 -12.30 1.18
C ARG A 159 23.68 -11.36 0.17
N THR A 160 23.07 -11.90 -0.89
CA THR A 160 22.61 -11.04 -2.00
C THR A 160 21.56 -10.01 -1.59
N ASP A 161 20.69 -10.29 -0.60
CA ASP A 161 19.72 -9.29 -0.12
C ASP A 161 20.37 -8.10 0.60
N ASP A 162 21.53 -8.32 1.24
CA ASP A 162 22.34 -7.26 1.85
C ASP A 162 23.11 -6.49 0.74
N PHE A 163 23.72 -7.22 -0.20
CA PHE A 163 24.45 -6.64 -1.33
C PHE A 163 23.55 -5.80 -2.25
N THR A 164 22.38 -6.31 -2.67
CA THR A 164 21.41 -5.59 -3.50
C THR A 164 20.89 -4.34 -2.78
N ARG A 165 20.77 -4.36 -1.44
CA ARG A 165 20.38 -3.17 -0.66
C ARG A 165 21.47 -2.10 -0.65
N ALA A 166 22.74 -2.49 -0.50
CA ALA A 166 23.87 -1.56 -0.61
C ALA A 166 24.04 -1.01 -2.04
N CYS A 167 23.94 -1.87 -3.05
CA CYS A 167 24.01 -1.50 -4.46
C CYS A 167 22.87 -0.55 -4.85
N ALA A 168 21.64 -0.76 -4.35
CA ALA A 168 20.53 0.17 -4.53
C ALA A 168 20.74 1.51 -3.81
N ALA A 169 21.38 1.52 -2.64
CA ALA A 169 21.72 2.76 -1.92
C ALA A 169 22.84 3.54 -2.61
N LEU A 170 23.84 2.85 -3.17
CA LEU A 170 24.87 3.43 -4.04
C LEU A 170 24.25 4.09 -5.27
N MET A 171 23.38 3.37 -5.99
CA MET A 171 22.66 3.91 -7.16
C MET A 171 21.77 5.12 -6.81
N ALA A 172 21.17 5.14 -5.63
CA ALA A 172 20.42 6.30 -5.14
C ALA A 172 21.33 7.49 -4.82
N ALA A 173 22.45 7.27 -4.12
CA ALA A 173 23.42 8.32 -3.82
C ALA A 173 24.03 8.94 -5.10
N ALA A 174 24.36 8.12 -6.09
CA ALA A 174 24.86 8.55 -7.40
C ALA A 174 23.83 9.40 -8.18
N ALA A 175 22.52 9.10 -8.02
CA ALA A 175 21.44 9.89 -8.61
C ALA A 175 21.19 11.21 -7.84
N ASP A 176 21.36 11.22 -6.51
CA ASP A 176 21.23 12.42 -5.67
C ASP A 176 22.44 13.37 -5.80
N SER A 177 23.63 12.87 -6.18
CA SER A 177 24.85 13.67 -6.47
C SER A 177 24.78 14.42 -7.81
N GLY A 178 23.63 15.01 -8.13
CA GLY A 178 23.30 15.62 -9.43
C GLY A 178 24.01 16.94 -9.72
N GLY A 179 25.26 16.86 -10.17
CA GLY A 179 25.97 17.96 -10.85
C GLY A 179 27.26 18.41 -10.15
N PRO A 180 28.39 18.57 -10.88
CA PRO A 180 29.65 18.98 -10.28
C PRO A 180 29.65 20.47 -9.89
N ALA A 181 29.69 20.74 -8.59
CA ALA A 181 30.22 22.01 -8.10
C ALA A 181 31.73 22.02 -8.37
N ALA A 182 32.16 22.70 -9.44
CA ALA A 182 33.54 22.69 -9.89
C ALA A 182 34.47 23.42 -8.89
N GLN A 183 35.14 22.66 -8.04
CA GLN A 183 36.26 23.14 -7.22
C GLN A 183 37.53 22.43 -7.72
N GLY A 184 38.30 23.15 -8.53
CA GLY A 184 39.30 22.53 -9.42
C GLY A 184 40.65 22.22 -8.78
N SER A 185 41.30 21.18 -9.29
CA SER A 185 42.75 21.00 -9.27
C SER A 185 43.25 21.07 -10.71
N GLY A 186 43.99 22.14 -11.05
CA GLY A 186 44.42 22.38 -12.44
C GLY A 186 45.56 21.48 -12.86
N ALA A 187 45.33 20.65 -13.89
CA ALA A 187 46.36 19.96 -14.65
C ALA A 187 45.82 19.61 -16.06
N GLU A 188 46.51 20.12 -17.09
CA GLU A 188 46.44 19.73 -18.50
C GLU A 188 45.07 19.92 -19.22
N ASP A 189 44.84 21.16 -19.67
CA ASP A 189 43.70 21.56 -20.50
C ASP A 189 43.69 20.92 -21.91
N GLY A 190 42.50 20.81 -22.50
CA GLY A 190 42.34 20.59 -23.95
C GLY A 190 41.22 19.63 -24.34
N TRP A 191 41.38 18.33 -24.06
CA TRP A 191 40.46 17.30 -24.58
C TRP A 191 39.34 16.93 -23.60
N PHE A 192 39.67 16.73 -22.32
CA PHE A 192 38.70 16.28 -21.32
C PHE A 192 37.62 17.33 -21.03
N GLU A 193 37.98 18.62 -21.05
CA GLU A 193 37.02 19.72 -20.89
C GLU A 193 36.06 19.83 -22.11
N THR A 194 36.58 19.60 -23.32
CA THR A 194 35.77 19.55 -24.55
C THR A 194 34.80 18.36 -24.54
N PHE A 195 35.26 17.21 -24.06
CA PHE A 195 34.42 16.02 -23.85
C PHE A 195 33.36 16.26 -22.75
N LEU A 196 33.72 16.87 -21.61
CA LEU A 196 32.80 17.24 -20.53
C LEU A 196 31.81 18.36 -20.89
N LYS A 197 32.08 19.19 -21.91
CA LYS A 197 31.11 20.16 -22.45
C LYS A 197 30.10 19.51 -23.41
N GLY A 198 30.46 18.44 -24.11
CA GLY A 198 29.55 17.66 -24.96
C GLY A 198 28.76 16.57 -24.21
N LEU A 199 29.37 15.94 -23.20
CA LEU A 199 28.81 14.82 -22.44
C LEU A 199 27.44 15.08 -21.81
N PRO A 200 27.13 16.24 -21.20
CA PRO A 200 25.87 16.44 -20.47
C PRO A 200 24.62 16.20 -21.32
N ALA A 201 24.66 16.56 -22.61
CA ALA A 201 23.56 16.30 -23.53
C ALA A 201 23.40 14.81 -23.86
N LEU A 202 24.51 14.08 -24.10
CA LEU A 202 24.50 12.65 -24.41
C LEU A 202 24.17 11.80 -23.18
N ALA A 203 24.74 12.13 -22.01
CA ALA A 203 24.46 11.48 -20.74
C ALA A 203 23.01 11.70 -20.29
N ALA A 204 22.46 12.93 -20.45
CA ALA A 204 21.04 13.17 -20.23
C ALA A 204 20.17 12.36 -21.21
N GLY A 205 20.55 12.27 -22.49
CA GLY A 205 19.85 11.41 -23.45
C GLY A 205 19.85 9.93 -23.07
N ALA A 206 21.00 9.40 -22.63
CA ALA A 206 21.13 8.01 -22.18
C ALA A 206 20.32 7.74 -20.89
N LEU A 207 20.39 8.63 -19.89
CA LEU A 207 19.63 8.52 -18.64
C LEU A 207 18.12 8.66 -18.88
N LEU A 208 17.69 9.52 -19.80
CA LEU A 208 16.28 9.67 -20.18
C LEU A 208 15.76 8.45 -20.95
N THR A 209 16.62 7.78 -21.74
CA THR A 209 16.30 6.52 -22.43
C THR A 209 16.16 5.35 -21.44
N LEU A 210 17.11 5.19 -20.51
CA LEU A 210 17.04 4.21 -19.41
C LEU A 210 15.82 4.46 -18.50
N GLY A 211 15.60 5.72 -18.13
CA GLY A 211 14.43 6.16 -17.37
C GLY A 211 13.12 5.87 -18.09
N GLY A 212 13.09 5.97 -19.42
CA GLY A 212 11.98 5.57 -20.28
C GLY A 212 11.60 4.10 -20.07
N GLN A 213 12.53 3.17 -20.27
CA GLN A 213 12.28 1.72 -20.11
C GLN A 213 11.86 1.35 -18.67
N PHE A 214 12.50 1.93 -17.66
CA PHE A 214 12.06 1.76 -16.27
C PHE A 214 10.65 2.31 -16.02
N SER A 215 10.28 3.43 -16.64
CA SER A 215 8.94 4.02 -16.50
C SER A 215 7.84 3.12 -17.08
N GLU A 216 8.10 2.40 -18.18
CA GLU A 216 7.13 1.50 -18.80
C GLU A 216 6.86 0.26 -17.95
N ARG A 217 7.91 -0.39 -17.44
CA ARG A 217 7.79 -1.56 -16.54
C ARG A 217 7.09 -1.18 -15.22
N VAL A 218 7.47 -0.07 -14.61
CA VAL A 218 6.81 0.46 -13.41
C VAL A 218 5.37 0.91 -13.71
N SER A 219 5.06 1.33 -14.94
CA SER A 219 3.70 1.67 -15.39
C SER A 219 2.81 0.42 -15.53
N SER A 220 3.32 -0.67 -16.09
CA SER A 220 2.55 -1.92 -16.26
C SER A 220 2.24 -2.58 -14.92
N GLU A 221 3.21 -2.69 -14.01
CA GLU A 221 3.00 -3.19 -12.64
C GLU A 221 1.98 -2.34 -11.87
N ARG A 222 2.04 -1.00 -12.03
CA ARG A 222 1.05 -0.10 -11.43
C ARG A 222 -0.33 -0.27 -12.04
N ARG A 223 -0.47 -0.47 -13.35
CA ARG A 223 -1.76 -0.75 -14.01
C ARG A 223 -2.37 -2.05 -13.49
N LEU A 224 -1.60 -3.13 -13.41
CA LEU A 224 -2.03 -4.41 -12.85
C LEU A 224 -2.42 -4.30 -11.37
N SER A 225 -1.61 -3.63 -10.55
CA SER A 225 -1.90 -3.39 -9.13
C SER A 225 -3.21 -2.61 -8.93
N ARG A 226 -3.45 -1.59 -9.78
CA ARG A 226 -4.67 -0.77 -9.76
C ARG A 226 -5.90 -1.57 -10.20
N GLN A 227 -5.77 -2.36 -11.26
CA GLN A 227 -6.83 -3.24 -11.73
C GLN A 227 -7.23 -4.24 -10.65
N ARG A 228 -6.26 -4.91 -10.03
CA ARG A 228 -6.48 -5.83 -8.90
C ARG A 228 -7.19 -5.15 -7.73
N LEU A 229 -6.69 -3.99 -7.28
CA LEU A 229 -7.34 -3.24 -6.19
C LEU A 229 -8.80 -2.90 -6.51
N ARG A 230 -9.11 -2.45 -7.74
CA ARG A 230 -10.48 -2.15 -8.17
C ARG A 230 -11.36 -3.41 -8.28
N THR A 231 -10.81 -4.53 -8.71
CA THR A 231 -11.51 -5.83 -8.74
C THR A 231 -11.86 -6.28 -7.32
N ASP A 232 -10.90 -6.23 -6.40
CA ASP A 232 -11.12 -6.63 -5.00
C ASP A 232 -12.08 -5.67 -4.27
N GLU A 233 -11.99 -4.35 -4.54
CA GLU A 233 -12.91 -3.31 -4.04
C GLU A 233 -14.34 -3.53 -4.54
N ALA A 234 -14.52 -3.90 -5.82
CA ALA A 234 -15.82 -4.21 -6.40
C ALA A 234 -16.40 -5.53 -5.88
N ALA A 235 -15.57 -6.56 -5.72
CA ALA A 235 -15.98 -7.86 -5.18
C ALA A 235 -16.48 -7.74 -3.73
N PHE A 236 -15.71 -7.08 -2.86
CA PHE A 236 -16.12 -6.83 -1.48
C PHE A 236 -17.36 -5.94 -1.38
N ARG A 237 -17.47 -4.87 -2.19
CA ARG A 237 -18.68 -4.03 -2.23
C ARG A 237 -19.93 -4.83 -2.68
N GLY A 238 -19.76 -5.75 -3.64
CA GLY A 238 -20.82 -6.65 -4.09
C GLY A 238 -21.27 -7.61 -3.00
N ALA A 239 -20.31 -8.36 -2.42
CA ALA A 239 -20.56 -9.32 -1.35
C ALA A 239 -21.22 -8.65 -0.13
N ALA A 240 -20.69 -7.50 0.31
CA ALA A 240 -21.25 -6.75 1.44
C ALA A 240 -22.70 -6.36 1.20
N ARG A 241 -23.06 -5.87 0.00
CA ARG A 241 -24.45 -5.52 -0.33
C ARG A 241 -25.38 -6.73 -0.29
N THR A 242 -24.97 -7.86 -0.89
CA THR A 242 -25.73 -9.11 -0.85
C THR A 242 -25.99 -9.59 0.58
N TYR A 243 -24.95 -9.60 1.42
CA TYR A 243 -25.05 -9.99 2.83
C TYR A 243 -25.95 -9.05 3.62
N LEU A 244 -25.78 -7.72 3.49
CA LEU A 244 -26.57 -6.74 4.22
C LEU A 244 -28.07 -6.85 3.87
N THR A 245 -28.42 -7.05 2.60
CA THR A 245 -29.81 -7.28 2.17
C THR A 245 -30.37 -8.61 2.68
N ALA A 246 -29.57 -9.68 2.74
CA ALA A 246 -29.98 -10.94 3.35
C ALA A 246 -30.23 -10.79 4.87
N TYR A 247 -29.34 -10.09 5.56
CA TYR A 247 -29.38 -9.85 7.01
C TYR A 247 -30.62 -9.09 7.49
N GLU A 248 -31.19 -8.19 6.67
CA GLU A 248 -32.47 -7.56 7.00
C GLU A 248 -33.58 -8.61 7.18
N SER A 249 -33.57 -9.67 6.37
CA SER A 249 -34.56 -10.76 6.40
C SER A 249 -34.22 -11.85 7.42
N ASP A 250 -32.95 -12.25 7.51
CA ASP A 250 -32.47 -13.38 8.32
C ASP A 250 -31.18 -13.02 9.08
N PRO A 251 -31.16 -12.99 10.43
CA PRO A 251 -29.95 -12.69 11.18
C PRO A 251 -28.83 -13.74 11.02
N GLU A 252 -29.14 -14.97 10.61
CA GLU A 252 -28.17 -16.08 10.41
C GLU A 252 -27.60 -16.11 8.97
N ALA A 253 -27.83 -15.06 8.17
CA ALA A 253 -27.38 -14.97 6.78
C ALA A 253 -25.86 -15.23 6.61
N ASP A 254 -25.48 -15.97 5.56
CA ASP A 254 -24.09 -16.38 5.32
C ASP A 254 -23.13 -15.20 5.15
N HIS A 255 -22.15 -15.11 6.06
CA HIS A 255 -21.11 -14.09 6.10
C HIS A 255 -19.82 -14.49 5.37
N ALA A 256 -19.62 -15.77 5.02
CA ALA A 256 -18.34 -16.29 4.52
C ALA A 256 -17.87 -15.64 3.21
N VAL A 257 -18.81 -15.28 2.33
CA VAL A 257 -18.51 -14.57 1.06
C VAL A 257 -18.03 -13.13 1.31
N VAL A 258 -18.53 -12.47 2.37
CA VAL A 258 -18.03 -11.15 2.78
C VAL A 258 -16.66 -11.25 3.42
N LEU A 259 -16.46 -12.22 4.32
CA LEU A 259 -15.18 -12.41 5.01
C LEU A 259 -14.05 -12.70 4.03
N SER A 260 -14.25 -13.64 3.10
CA SER A 260 -13.25 -14.00 2.08
C SER A 260 -12.92 -12.85 1.11
N THR A 261 -13.92 -12.06 0.68
CA THR A 261 -13.66 -10.88 -0.18
C THR A 261 -13.02 -9.72 0.60
N ARG A 262 -13.34 -9.55 1.89
CA ARG A 262 -12.68 -8.61 2.82
C ARG A 262 -11.20 -8.96 2.99
N GLU A 263 -10.88 -10.24 3.19
CA GLU A 263 -9.51 -10.74 3.33
C GLU A 263 -8.70 -10.59 2.02
N ALA A 264 -9.31 -10.85 0.86
CA ALA A 264 -8.68 -10.60 -0.43
C ALA A 264 -8.32 -9.12 -0.62
N LEU A 265 -9.26 -8.21 -0.34
CA LEU A 265 -9.03 -6.76 -0.39
C LEU A 265 -7.95 -6.32 0.61
N ALA A 266 -7.97 -6.83 1.85
CA ALA A 266 -6.93 -6.57 2.84
C ALA A 266 -5.54 -7.04 2.37
N GLY A 267 -5.46 -8.25 1.81
CA GLY A 267 -4.24 -8.84 1.25
C GLY A 267 -3.67 -8.05 0.06
N THR A 268 -4.51 -7.40 -0.73
CA THR A 268 -4.09 -6.47 -1.80
C THR A 268 -3.70 -5.10 -1.24
N LEU A 269 -4.41 -4.56 -0.24
CA LEU A 269 -4.07 -3.29 0.44
C LEU A 269 -2.68 -3.35 1.09
N PHE A 270 -2.33 -4.44 1.79
CA PHE A 270 -0.99 -4.63 2.37
C PHE A 270 0.15 -4.65 1.34
N ARG A 271 -0.14 -4.99 0.07
CA ARG A 271 0.86 -5.07 -1.01
C ARG A 271 1.01 -3.76 -1.79
N ILE A 272 0.32 -2.67 -1.42
CA ILE A 272 0.35 -1.41 -2.17
C ILE A 272 1.77 -0.79 -2.20
N PRO A 273 2.40 -0.65 -3.38
CA PRO A 273 3.70 -0.01 -3.50
C PRO A 273 3.58 1.52 -3.41
N GLY A 274 4.66 2.20 -3.02
CA GLY A 274 4.74 3.67 -2.98
C GLY A 274 5.26 4.22 -1.65
N PRO A 275 5.15 5.54 -1.43
CA PRO A 275 5.75 6.23 -0.28
C PRO A 275 5.10 5.80 1.05
N ALA A 276 5.83 6.00 2.15
CA ALA A 276 5.41 5.57 3.49
C ALA A 276 4.02 6.09 3.90
N ALA A 277 3.66 7.34 3.54
CA ALA A 277 2.34 7.90 3.78
C ALA A 277 1.20 7.09 3.11
N ARG A 278 1.39 6.64 1.87
CA ARG A 278 0.43 5.78 1.15
C ARG A 278 0.29 4.42 1.83
N ARG A 279 1.40 3.82 2.28
CA ARG A 279 1.41 2.52 2.97
C ARG A 279 0.75 2.59 4.35
N ARG A 280 0.97 3.67 5.11
CA ARG A 280 0.26 3.94 6.38
C ARG A 280 -1.25 4.12 6.15
N ALA A 281 -1.65 4.88 5.12
CA ALA A 281 -3.06 5.05 4.76
C ALA A 281 -3.73 3.72 4.33
N ALA A 282 -3.00 2.85 3.62
CA ALA A 282 -3.48 1.50 3.29
C ALA A 282 -3.65 0.62 4.53
N ALA A 283 -2.70 0.62 5.47
CA ALA A 283 -2.81 -0.12 6.74
C ALA A 283 -4.01 0.35 7.57
N LEU A 284 -4.18 1.67 7.74
CA LEU A 284 -5.34 2.27 8.41
C LEU A 284 -6.67 1.94 7.71
N ALA A 285 -6.67 1.72 6.39
CA ALA A 285 -7.85 1.24 5.66
C ALA A 285 -8.16 -0.23 5.98
N VAL A 286 -7.14 -1.10 6.08
CA VAL A 286 -7.31 -2.52 6.49
C VAL A 286 -7.86 -2.63 7.91
N GLU A 287 -7.26 -1.90 8.87
CA GLU A 287 -7.71 -1.86 10.27
C GLU A 287 -9.17 -1.42 10.40
N ARG A 288 -9.65 -0.60 9.47
CA ARG A 288 -11.01 -0.05 9.45
C ARG A 288 -11.98 -0.80 8.55
N LEU A 289 -11.57 -1.85 7.82
CA LEU A 289 -12.47 -2.64 6.97
C LEU A 289 -13.59 -3.24 7.85
N PRO A 290 -14.87 -2.82 7.68
CA PRO A 290 -15.98 -3.32 8.49
C PRO A 290 -16.32 -4.76 8.11
N LEU A 291 -17.37 -5.32 8.75
CA LEU A 291 -17.85 -6.69 8.51
C LEU A 291 -16.74 -7.77 8.72
N ALA A 292 -15.89 -7.55 9.73
CA ALA A 292 -14.86 -8.52 10.15
C ALA A 292 -15.45 -9.79 10.79
N GLY A 293 -16.71 -9.73 11.19
CA GLY A 293 -17.57 -10.86 11.59
C GLY A 293 -19.02 -10.53 11.22
N PRO A 294 -19.96 -11.45 11.48
CA PRO A 294 -21.39 -11.23 11.23
C PRO A 294 -21.96 -10.10 12.10
N LEU A 295 -23.03 -9.47 11.62
CA LEU A 295 -23.78 -8.47 12.37
C LEU A 295 -24.59 -9.13 13.53
N PRO A 296 -24.79 -8.41 14.65
CA PRO A 296 -25.30 -9.02 15.86
C PRO A 296 -26.83 -9.22 15.83
N ALA A 297 -27.27 -10.49 15.87
CA ALA A 297 -28.69 -10.87 15.95
C ALA A 297 -29.45 -10.26 17.16
N SER A 298 -28.74 -9.84 18.20
CA SER A 298 -29.31 -9.13 19.37
C SER A 298 -28.39 -7.99 19.84
N ARG A 299 -28.99 -6.94 20.39
CA ARG A 299 -28.29 -5.78 20.97
C ARG A 299 -28.74 -5.61 22.41
N GLU A 300 -27.79 -5.53 23.34
CA GLU A 300 -28.06 -5.48 24.80
C GLU A 300 -28.96 -6.64 25.31
N GLY A 301 -28.87 -7.81 24.66
CA GLY A 301 -29.68 -8.99 24.97
C GLY A 301 -31.08 -9.01 24.33
N VAL A 302 -31.48 -7.95 23.63
CA VAL A 302 -32.75 -7.86 22.91
C VAL A 302 -32.55 -8.27 21.44
N VAL A 303 -33.27 -9.29 20.98
CA VAL A 303 -33.24 -9.74 19.58
C VAL A 303 -33.69 -8.63 18.64
N LEU A 304 -32.91 -8.37 17.58
CA LEU A 304 -33.23 -7.33 16.62
C LEU A 304 -34.36 -7.77 15.67
N GLY A 305 -35.51 -7.11 15.77
CA GLY A 305 -36.56 -7.15 14.77
C GLY A 305 -36.11 -6.55 13.43
N SER A 306 -36.89 -6.74 12.37
CA SER A 306 -36.55 -6.34 10.99
C SER A 306 -36.15 -4.87 10.85
N GLU A 307 -36.87 -3.93 11.48
CA GLU A 307 -36.50 -2.50 11.48
C GLU A 307 -35.14 -2.22 12.14
N GLY A 308 -34.81 -2.98 13.19
CA GLY A 308 -33.53 -2.91 13.90
C GLY A 308 -32.40 -3.44 13.03
N ARG A 309 -32.57 -4.62 12.43
CA ARG A 309 -31.59 -5.20 11.50
C ARG A 309 -31.38 -4.32 10.26
N ALA A 310 -32.45 -3.77 9.70
CA ALA A 310 -32.35 -2.83 8.58
C ALA A 310 -31.66 -1.50 8.95
N ARG A 311 -31.71 -1.08 10.23
CA ARG A 311 -30.91 0.06 10.70
C ARG A 311 -29.43 -0.32 10.81
N GLU A 312 -29.11 -1.41 11.49
CA GLU A 312 -27.75 -1.94 11.63
C GLU A 312 -27.11 -2.20 10.25
N ALA A 313 -27.89 -2.71 9.29
CA ALA A 313 -27.46 -2.95 7.91
C ALA A 313 -27.11 -1.66 7.16
N ARG A 314 -27.87 -0.58 7.36
CA ARG A 314 -27.56 0.75 6.79
C ARG A 314 -26.34 1.37 7.44
N GLU A 315 -26.23 1.33 8.77
CA GLU A 315 -25.04 1.82 9.50
C GLU A 315 -23.76 1.10 9.06
N ALA A 316 -23.82 -0.23 8.88
CA ALA A 316 -22.73 -1.02 8.32
C ALA A 316 -22.44 -0.71 6.84
N GLY A 317 -23.47 -0.49 6.02
CA GLY A 317 -23.34 -0.11 4.60
C GLY A 317 -22.69 1.26 4.41
N GLU A 318 -23.04 2.24 5.25
CA GLU A 318 -22.40 3.57 5.27
C GLU A 318 -20.92 3.47 5.69
N ALA A 319 -20.60 2.63 6.68
CA ALA A 319 -19.22 2.34 7.07
C ALA A 319 -18.42 1.67 5.93
N VAL A 320 -19.02 0.74 5.18
CA VAL A 320 -18.41 0.14 3.97
C VAL A 320 -18.08 1.22 2.95
N ASP A 321 -19.07 2.01 2.50
CA ASP A 321 -18.82 3.00 1.44
C ASP A 321 -17.90 4.16 1.89
N LEU A 322 -17.83 4.49 3.20
CA LEU A 322 -16.85 5.45 3.74
C LEU A 322 -15.41 4.92 3.67
N VAL A 323 -15.18 3.66 4.05
CA VAL A 323 -13.85 3.04 3.97
C VAL A 323 -13.46 2.81 2.51
N LEU A 324 -14.38 2.40 1.65
CA LEU A 324 -14.07 2.20 0.23
C LEU A 324 -13.76 3.51 -0.51
N ARG A 325 -14.38 4.66 -0.15
CA ARG A 325 -13.91 5.98 -0.64
C ARG A 325 -12.45 6.25 -0.25
N THR A 326 -12.04 5.85 0.95
CA THR A 326 -10.64 5.97 1.42
C THR A 326 -9.71 5.05 0.63
N VAL A 327 -10.17 3.84 0.26
CA VAL A 327 -9.44 2.92 -0.62
C VAL A 327 -9.29 3.47 -2.04
N SER A 328 -10.36 3.99 -2.65
CA SER A 328 -10.29 4.61 -3.98
C SER A 328 -9.36 5.85 -3.98
N ASP A 329 -9.27 6.58 -2.87
CA ASP A 329 -8.32 7.69 -2.71
C ASP A 329 -6.84 7.24 -2.65
N LEU A 330 -6.55 5.97 -2.31
CA LEU A 330 -5.21 5.40 -2.47
C LEU A 330 -4.81 5.31 -3.95
N ASP A 331 -5.75 5.28 -4.90
CA ASP A 331 -5.49 5.23 -6.34
C ASP A 331 -5.09 6.60 -6.95
N ARG A 332 -5.25 7.70 -6.20
CA ARG A 332 -4.81 9.04 -6.62
C ARG A 332 -3.33 9.04 -7.04
N GLY A 333 -3.03 9.78 -8.11
CA GLY A 333 -1.71 9.76 -8.77
C GLY A 333 -0.54 10.09 -7.85
N VAL A 334 0.66 9.60 -8.19
CA VAL A 334 1.85 9.69 -7.32
C VAL A 334 2.17 11.12 -6.88
N ALA A 335 1.92 12.13 -7.71
CA ALA A 335 2.06 13.55 -7.37
C ALA A 335 1.28 13.97 -6.11
N HIS A 336 0.05 13.45 -5.91
CA HIS A 336 -0.76 13.70 -4.70
C HIS A 336 -0.07 13.17 -3.44
N TRP A 337 0.46 11.94 -3.51
CA TRP A 337 1.13 11.30 -2.38
C TRP A 337 2.54 11.86 -2.12
N ALA A 338 3.25 12.29 -3.17
CA ALA A 338 4.51 13.01 -3.04
C ALA A 338 4.31 14.38 -2.38
N LEU A 339 3.38 15.19 -2.88
CA LEU A 339 3.01 16.49 -2.31
C LEU A 339 2.59 16.34 -0.83
N ARG A 340 1.73 15.37 -0.53
CA ARG A 340 1.33 15.07 0.85
C ARG A 340 2.51 14.73 1.75
N THR A 341 3.46 13.92 1.28
CA THR A 341 4.67 13.56 2.05
C THR A 341 5.55 14.80 2.31
N VAL A 342 5.65 15.73 1.35
CA VAL A 342 6.37 17.01 1.52
C VAL A 342 5.65 17.94 2.51
N VAL A 343 4.32 17.98 2.50
CA VAL A 343 3.52 18.77 3.47
C VAL A 343 3.67 18.21 4.88
N GLU A 344 3.55 16.89 5.06
CA GLU A 344 3.76 16.21 6.36
C GLU A 344 5.20 16.43 6.88
N TRP A 345 6.21 16.37 6.00
CA TRP A 345 7.61 16.66 6.35
C TRP A 345 7.89 18.14 6.66
N ARG A 346 7.14 19.09 6.08
CA ARG A 346 7.22 20.51 6.46
C ARG A 346 6.58 20.76 7.83
N ALA A 347 5.38 20.23 8.07
CA ALA A 347 4.66 20.38 9.33
C ALA A 347 5.46 19.84 10.53
N GLY A 348 6.10 18.68 10.39
CA GLY A 348 6.99 18.14 11.43
C GLY A 348 8.25 18.97 11.68
N ARG A 349 8.69 19.77 10.69
CA ARG A 349 9.86 20.66 10.79
C ARG A 349 9.52 22.10 11.19
N THR A 350 8.23 22.40 11.40
CA THR A 350 7.75 23.65 12.03
C THR A 350 7.40 23.50 13.52
N ALA A 351 7.79 22.38 14.14
CA ALA A 351 7.65 22.14 15.59
C ALA A 351 8.93 22.31 16.47
N PRO A 352 10.01 23.04 16.09
CA PRO A 352 11.14 23.26 16.98
C PRO A 352 10.80 24.35 18.02
N GLY A 353 10.40 23.96 19.23
CA GLY A 353 10.19 24.92 20.32
C GLY A 353 9.26 24.50 21.47
N ALA A 354 8.49 23.42 21.33
CA ALA A 354 7.60 22.92 22.40
C ALA A 354 8.38 22.12 23.48
N ALA A 355 9.40 22.74 24.06
CA ALA A 355 10.33 22.13 25.01
C ALA A 355 10.93 23.15 26.01
N VAL A 356 10.07 23.99 26.60
CA VAL A 356 10.26 24.69 27.89
C VAL A 356 8.94 24.64 28.62
#